data_AF-A0AAP5JVG5-F1
#
_entry.id   AF-A0AAP5JVG5-F1
#
_cell.length_a   1.000
_cell.length_b   1.000
_cell.length_c   1.000
_cell.angle_alpha   90.00
_cell.angle_beta   90.00
_cell.angle_gamma   90.00
#
_symmetry.space_group_name_H-M   'P 1'
#
loop_
_entity.id
_entity.type
_entity.pdbx_description
1 polymer ?
#
loop_
_entity_poly.entity_id
_entity_poly.type
_entity_poly.pdbx_seq_one_letter_code
_entity_poly.pdbx_strand_id
1 'polypeptide(L)'
;MKAICNKGCNKEFFAAFRTKRLKNGIEKIFFTCSQCGEEYVCYYTDPDIRQDQKRLRYLRLKSNKKEHDELHQKIKMKMDALKARMGSLS
;
A
#
# COMPACT_ATOMS: atom_id res chain seq x y z
N MET A 1 7.94 6.67 -12.08
CA MET A 1 6.76 7.13 -12.86
C MET A 1 6.71 8.65 -12.80
N LYS A 2 6.33 9.36 -13.86
CA LYS A 2 6.14 10.82 -13.79
C LYS A 2 4.85 11.14 -13.01
N ALA A 3 4.91 12.11 -12.11
CA ALA A 3 3.79 12.55 -11.29
C ALA A 3 3.85 14.06 -11.06
N ILE A 4 2.70 14.69 -10.82
CA ILE A 4 2.60 16.11 -10.46
C ILE A 4 2.39 16.21 -8.95
N CYS A 5 3.17 17.07 -8.28
CA CYS A 5 3.05 17.29 -6.84
C CYS A 5 1.86 18.19 -6.51
N ASN A 6 0.65 17.61 -6.47
CA ASN A 6 -0.60 18.33 -6.25
C ASN A 6 -0.85 18.82 -4.81
N LYS A 7 -0.05 18.37 -3.83
CA LYS A 7 -0.16 18.79 -2.42
C LYS A 7 0.89 19.82 -2.02
N GLY A 8 1.97 19.91 -2.79
CA GLY A 8 3.11 20.77 -2.50
C GLY A 8 3.36 21.74 -3.64
N CYS A 9 4.51 21.59 -4.31
CA CYS A 9 5.02 22.61 -5.23
C CYS A 9 4.40 22.64 -6.64
N ASN A 10 3.42 21.79 -6.97
CA ASN A 10 2.80 21.66 -8.30
C ASN A 10 3.77 21.36 -9.48
N LYS A 11 5.01 20.99 -9.19
CA LYS A 11 5.99 20.60 -10.22
C LYS A 11 5.87 19.12 -10.58
N GLU A 12 6.24 18.79 -11.82
CA GLU A 12 6.48 17.40 -12.24
C GLU A 12 7.72 16.86 -11.52
N PHE A 13 7.63 15.60 -11.09
CA PHE A 13 8.75 14.86 -10.52
C PHE A 13 8.63 13.37 -10.85
N PHE A 14 9.73 12.64 -10.66
CA PHE A 14 9.72 11.20 -10.79
C PHE A 14 9.37 10.56 -9.43
N ALA A 15 8.19 9.97 -9.33
CA ALA A 15 7.78 9.18 -8.17
C ALA A 15 8.59 7.88 -8.13
N ALA A 16 9.47 7.78 -7.14
CA ALA A 16 10.19 6.57 -6.77
C ALA A 16 9.63 6.02 -5.47
N PHE A 17 9.03 4.82 -5.54
CA PHE A 17 8.45 4.16 -4.38
C PHE A 17 9.54 3.69 -3.43
N ARG A 18 9.30 3.90 -2.14
CA ARG A 18 10.16 3.52 -1.02
C ARG A 18 9.32 2.71 -0.03
N THR A 19 9.98 1.77 0.63
CA THR A 19 9.40 0.97 1.71
C THR A 19 10.10 1.33 3.00
N LYS A 20 9.33 1.74 4.02
CA LYS A 20 9.82 1.92 5.39
C LYS A 20 9.22 0.84 6.27
N ARG A 21 10.07 0.06 6.92
CA ARG A 21 9.65 -0.88 7.97
C ARG A 21 9.34 -0.11 9.25
N LEU A 22 8.20 -0.42 9.83
CA LEU A 22 7.69 0.10 11.09
C LEU A 22 7.66 -1.03 12.12
N LYS A 23 7.16 -0.73 13.33
CA LYS A 23 7.00 -1.74 14.39
C LYS A 23 6.03 -2.85 13.96
N ASN A 24 6.16 -4.02 14.59
CA ASN A 24 5.27 -5.18 14.40
C ASN A 24 5.23 -5.71 12.94
N GLY A 25 6.30 -5.50 12.17
CA GLY A 25 6.39 -5.99 10.79
C GLY A 25 5.52 -5.23 9.79
N ILE A 26 4.95 -4.09 10.19
CA ILE A 26 4.22 -3.18 9.31
C ILE A 26 5.22 -2.54 8.34
N GLU A 27 4.86 -2.45 7.07
CA GLU A 27 5.60 -1.75 6.03
C GLU A 27 4.74 -0.61 5.49
N LYS A 28 5.34 0.57 5.41
CA LYS A 28 4.79 1.76 4.77
C LYS A 28 5.39 1.91 3.39
N ILE A 29 4.54 1.88 2.37
CA ILE A 29 4.95 2.12 0.99
C ILE A 29 4.55 3.56 0.66
N PHE A 30 5.53 4.37 0.27
CA PHE A 30 5.36 5.80 0.03
C PHE A 30 6.30 6.27 -1.07
N PHE A 31 6.06 7.45 -1.61
CA PHE A 31 7.03 8.19 -2.42
C PHE A 31 7.10 9.62 -1.91
N THR A 32 8.18 10.32 -2.27
CA THR A 32 8.40 11.69 -1.86
C THR A 32 8.60 12.56 -3.09
N CYS A 33 8.01 13.75 -3.12
CA CYS A 33 8.29 14.73 -4.15
C CYS A 33 9.76 15.14 -4.06
N SER A 34 10.55 14.89 -5.11
CA SER A 34 11.97 15.24 -5.13
C SER A 34 12.24 16.74 -5.16
N GLN A 35 11.21 17.55 -5.40
CA GLN A 35 11.31 19.01 -5.51
C GLN A 35 11.02 19.73 -4.18
N CYS A 36 10.11 19.19 -3.36
CA CYS A 36 9.67 19.87 -2.12
C CYS A 36 9.62 18.97 -0.88
N GLY A 37 9.89 17.68 -1.01
CA GLY A 37 9.90 16.75 0.12
C GLY A 37 8.51 16.24 0.55
N GLU A 38 7.43 16.64 -0.12
CA GLU A 38 6.08 16.19 0.20
C GLU A 38 5.95 14.66 0.11
N GLU A 39 5.47 14.03 1.18
CA GLU A 39 5.38 12.58 1.31
C GLU A 39 3.98 12.07 0.96
N TYR A 40 3.92 11.10 0.05
CA TYR A 40 2.70 10.46 -0.39
C TYR A 40 2.70 9.01 0.04
N VAL A 41 1.85 8.68 1.01
CA VAL A 41 1.64 7.30 1.45
C VAL A 41 0.71 6.58 0.48
N CYS A 42 1.19 5.49 -0.10
CA CYS A 42 0.42 4.67 -1.03
C CYS A 42 -0.44 3.66 -0.26
N TYR A 43 0.20 2.84 0.57
CA TYR A 43 -0.47 1.86 1.40
C TYR A 43 0.43 1.38 2.55
N TYR A 44 -0.22 0.74 3.52
CA TYR A 44 0.43 -0.01 4.59
C TYR A 44 0.15 -1.50 4.37
N THR A 45 1.08 -2.35 4.80
CA THR A 45 0.90 -3.80 4.79
C THR A 45 1.58 -4.42 6.01
N ASP A 46 1.14 -5.59 6.43
CA ASP A 46 1.67 -6.34 7.56
C ASP A 46 1.91 -7.81 7.16
N PRO A 47 2.50 -8.66 8.02
CA PRO A 47 2.78 -10.05 7.68
C PRO A 47 1.53 -10.82 7.23
N ASP A 48 0.38 -10.59 7.89
CA ASP A 48 -0.87 -11.31 7.63
C ASP A 48 -1.46 -10.92 6.27
N ILE A 49 -1.48 -9.62 5.97
CA ILE A 49 -1.91 -9.09 4.66
C ILE A 49 -1.00 -9.65 3.56
N ARG A 50 0.33 -9.66 3.78
CA ARG A 50 1.28 -10.21 2.80
C ARG A 50 1.07 -11.71 2.58
N GLN A 51 0.70 -12.47 3.62
CA GLN A 51 0.37 -13.88 3.49
C GLN A 51 -0.92 -14.10 2.68
N ASP A 52 -1.98 -13.35 2.99
CA ASP A 52 -3.24 -13.41 2.26
C ASP A 52 -3.03 -13.02 0.77
N GLN A 53 -2.23 -11.98 0.48
CA GLN A 53 -1.86 -11.62 -0.89
C GLN A 53 -1.08 -12.72 -1.64
N LYS A 54 -0.23 -13.49 -0.94
CA LYS A 54 0.44 -14.67 -1.53
C LYS A 54 -0.59 -15.76 -1.87
N ARG A 55 -1.54 -16.04 -0.97
CA ARG A 55 -2.63 -16.99 -1.24
C ARG A 55 -3.53 -16.52 -2.39
N LEU A 56 -3.84 -15.22 -2.48
CA LEU A 56 -4.63 -14.67 -3.59
C LEU A 56 -3.94 -14.91 -4.94
N ARG A 57 -2.62 -14.69 -5.02
CA ARG A 57 -1.82 -15.01 -6.22
C ARG A 57 -1.92 -16.48 -6.60
N TYR A 58 -1.89 -17.38 -5.62
CA TYR A 58 -2.06 -18.81 -5.85
C TYR A 58 -3.46 -19.19 -6.34
N LEU A 59 -4.53 -18.61 -5.77
CA LEU A 59 -5.90 -18.86 -6.19
C LEU A 59 -6.19 -18.37 -7.60
N ARG A 60 -5.59 -17.25 -8.00
CA ARG A 60 -5.65 -16.74 -9.37
C ARG A 60 -5.07 -17.73 -10.37
N LEU A 61 -4.00 -18.44 -10.02
CA LEU A 61 -3.40 -19.48 -10.87
C LEU A 61 -4.27 -20.75 -10.96
N LYS A 62 -5.07 -21.02 -9.93
CA LYS A 62 -5.99 -22.17 -9.87
C LYS A 62 -7.38 -21.90 -10.47
N SER A 63 -7.63 -20.71 -11.00
CA SER A 63 -8.95 -20.29 -11.52
C SER A 63 -10.11 -20.44 -10.52
N ASN A 64 -9.82 -20.46 -9.20
CA ASN A 64 -10.86 -20.51 -8.17
C ASN A 64 -11.43 -19.10 -7.91
N LYS A 65 -12.36 -18.67 -8.78
CA LYS A 65 -12.89 -17.31 -8.78
C LYS A 65 -13.59 -16.91 -7.48
N LYS A 66 -14.41 -17.79 -6.91
CA LYS A 66 -15.17 -17.47 -5.69
C LYS A 66 -14.24 -17.24 -4.50
N GLU A 67 -13.33 -18.18 -4.24
CA GLU A 67 -12.36 -18.07 -3.14
C GLU A 67 -11.40 -16.89 -3.36
N HIS A 68 -11.05 -16.61 -4.62
CA HIS A 68 -10.25 -15.44 -4.98
C HIS A 68 -10.98 -14.13 -4.62
N ASP A 69 -12.25 -13.99 -5.01
CA ASP A 69 -13.02 -12.76 -4.77
C ASP A 69 -13.27 -12.53 -3.27
N GLU A 70 -13.59 -13.58 -2.51
CA GLU A 70 -13.72 -13.53 -1.05
C GLU A 70 -12.41 -13.10 -0.37
N LEU A 71 -11.28 -13.70 -0.76
CA LEU A 71 -9.98 -13.35 -0.21
C LEU A 71 -9.54 -11.94 -0.61
N HIS A 72 -9.89 -11.49 -1.82
CA HIS A 72 -9.61 -10.13 -2.29
C HIS A 72 -10.34 -9.10 -1.44
N GLN A 73 -11.62 -9.32 -1.13
CA GLN A 73 -12.38 -8.44 -0.23
C GLN A 73 -11.80 -8.43 1.18
N LYS A 74 -11.42 -9.60 1.71
CA LYS A 74 -10.77 -9.71 3.03
C LYS A 74 -9.47 -8.89 3.09
N ILE A 75 -8.62 -9.00 2.07
CA ILE A 75 -7.37 -8.23 1.99
C ILE A 75 -7.67 -6.73 1.99
N LYS A 76 -8.66 -6.29 1.19
CA LYS A 76 -9.07 -4.89 1.13
C LYS A 76 -9.49 -4.37 2.50
N MET A 77 -10.37 -5.09 3.20
CA MET A 77 -10.81 -4.73 4.56
C MET A 77 -9.63 -4.62 5.54
N LYS A 78 -8.69 -5.57 5.50
CA LYS A 78 -7.50 -5.53 6.36
C LYS A 78 -6.61 -4.32 6.06
N MET A 79 -6.40 -3.99 4.78
CA MET A 79 -5.61 -2.84 4.37
C MET A 79 -6.26 -1.52 4.81
N ASP A 80 -7.59 -1.41 4.69
CA ASP A 80 -8.35 -0.24 5.13
C ASP A 80 -8.29 -0.07 6.65
N ALA A 81 -8.47 -1.17 7.41
CA ALA A 81 -8.33 -1.16 8.87
C ALA A 81 -6.92 -0.77 9.31
N LEU A 82 -5.89 -1.30 8.64
CA LEU A 82 -4.50 -0.95 8.92
C LEU A 82 -4.23 0.53 8.60
N LYS A 83 -4.74 1.04 7.47
CA LYS A 83 -4.64 2.45 7.11
C LYS A 83 -5.30 3.36 8.14
N ALA A 84 -6.50 3.01 8.61
CA ALA A 84 -7.19 3.76 9.66
C ALA A 84 -6.36 3.82 10.94
N ARG A 85 -5.85 2.66 11.40
CA ARG A 85 -4.97 2.57 12.58
C ARG A 85 -3.73 3.45 12.44
N MET A 86 -3.10 3.45 11.26
CA MET A 86 -1.89 4.26 10.99
C MET A 86 -2.19 5.75 10.86
N GLY A 87 -3.35 6.13 10.32
CA GLY A 87 -3.80 7.51 10.19
C GLY A 87 -4.19 8.14 11.54
N SER A 88 -4.71 7.35 12.48
CA SER A 88 -4.97 7.77 13.87
C SER A 88 -3.70 7.93 14.74
N LEU A 89 -2.54 7.55 14.20
CA LEU A 89 -1.22 7.63 14.85
C LEU A 89 -0.35 8.76 14.26
N SER A 90 -0.91 9.60 13.37
CA SER A 90 -0.22 10.69 12.68
C SER A 90 -0.61 12.05 13.24
#